data_AF-A0A1H6R3F6-F1
#
_entry.id   AF-A0A1H6R3F6-F1
#
_cell.length_a   1.000
_cell.length_b   1.000
_cell.length_c   1.000
_cell.angle_alpha   90.00
_cell.angle_beta   90.00
_cell.angle_gamma   90.00
#
_symmetry.space_group_name_H-M   'P 1'
#
loop_
_entity.id
_entity.type
_entity.pdbx_description
1 polymer ?
#
loop_
_entity_poly.entity_id
_entity_poly.type
_entity_poly.pdbx_seq_one_letter_code
_entity_poly.pdbx_strand_id
1 'polypeptide(L)' 'MRNSQSRPIGDDECVSDAVMEAVAAASEQSPMALPPLGDSVDMEFVDQLFVPSTTIRSIRFSYAGHDIVLARDQIRVH' A
#
# COMPACT_ATOMS: atom_id res chain seq x y z
N MET A 1 -17.28 12.06 -3.46
CA MET A 1 -16.33 11.74 -4.56
C MET A 1 -15.32 10.79 -3.96
N ARG A 2 -15.22 9.53 -4.41
CA ARG A 2 -14.17 8.61 -3.91
C ARG A 2 -12.88 8.95 -4.65
N ASN A 3 -11.95 9.62 -3.97
CA ASN A 3 -10.67 10.00 -4.56
C ASN A 3 -9.81 8.75 -4.74
N SER A 4 -9.61 8.34 -6.00
CA SER A 4 -8.65 7.29 -6.32
C SER A 4 -7.26 7.91 -6.29
N GLN A 5 -6.48 7.63 -5.25
CA GLN A 5 -5.11 8.15 -5.11
C GLN A 5 -4.13 7.14 -5.68
N SER A 6 -3.14 7.61 -6.44
CA SER A 6 -2.07 6.76 -6.96
C SER A 6 -0.73 7.41 -6.71
N ARG A 7 0.18 6.67 -6.07
CA ARG A 7 1.52 7.15 -5.68
C ARG A 7 2.59 6.18 -6.21
N PRO A 8 3.70 6.66 -6.80
CA PRO A 8 4.84 5.81 -7.13
C PRO A 8 5.59 5.35 -5.86
N ILE A 9 6.25 4.20 -5.93
CA ILE A 9 7.16 3.70 -4.88
C ILE A 9 8.59 3.81 -5.41
N GLY A 10 9.47 4.50 -4.70
CA GLY A 10 10.90 4.46 -4.96
C GLY A 10 11.55 3.20 -4.39
N ASP A 11 12.57 2.67 -5.07
CA ASP A 11 13.34 1.49 -4.64
C ASP A 11 13.96 1.62 -3.22
N ASP A 12 14.22 2.85 -2.77
CA ASP A 12 14.83 3.14 -1.46
C ASP A 12 13.80 3.45 -0.34
N GLU A 13 12.49 3.47 -0.61
CA GLU A 13 11.48 3.80 0.41
C GLU A 13 10.77 2.55 0.99
N CYS A 14 10.42 2.59 2.28
CA CYS A 14 9.64 1.52 2.89
C CYS A 14 8.21 1.52 2.34
N VAL A 15 7.84 0.42 1.71
CA VAL A 15 6.51 0.18 1.13
C VAL A 15 5.39 0.41 2.14
N SER A 16 5.61 0.04 3.40
CA SER A 16 4.67 0.27 4.50
C SER A 16 4.38 1.76 4.71
N ASP A 17 5.41 2.59 4.72
CA ASP A 17 5.25 4.04 4.90
C ASP A 17 4.57 4.64 3.68
N ALA A 18 4.98 4.25 2.47
CA ALA A 18 4.37 4.70 1.24
C ALA A 18 2.86 4.37 1.16
N VAL A 19 2.46 3.18 1.62
CA VAL A 19 1.05 2.78 1.70
C VAL A 19 0.30 3.59 2.74
N MET A 20 0.85 3.73 3.95
CA MET A 20 0.21 4.53 5.00
C MET A 20 0.03 5.98 4.56
N GLU A 21 1.03 6.58 3.91
CA GLU A 21 0.93 7.95 3.37
C GLU A 21 -0.11 8.06 2.25
N ALA A 22 -0.19 7.08 1.34
CA ALA A 22 -1.19 7.08 0.27
C ALA A 22 -2.63 6.97 0.81
N VAL A 23 -2.83 6.13 1.82
CA VAL A 23 -4.13 5.94 2.49
C VAL A 23 -4.51 7.18 3.30
N ALA A 24 -3.54 7.72 4.06
CA ALA A 24 -3.70 8.95 4.82
C ALA A 24 -4.14 10.11 3.90
N ALA A 25 -3.49 10.26 2.76
CA ALA A 25 -3.83 11.28 1.77
C ALA A 25 -5.23 11.05 1.15
N ALA A 26 -5.62 9.79 0.92
CA ALA A 26 -6.93 9.46 0.36
C ALA A 26 -8.09 9.66 1.35
N SER A 27 -7.86 9.34 2.62
CA SER A 27 -8.86 9.43 3.70
C SER A 27 -8.86 10.80 4.39
N GLU A 28 -7.93 11.69 4.03
CA GLU A 28 -7.69 12.97 4.72
C GLU A 28 -7.41 12.77 6.23
N GLN A 29 -6.80 11.64 6.58
CA GLN A 29 -6.48 11.25 7.95
C GLN A 29 -4.97 11.24 8.16
N SER A 30 -4.54 11.44 9.41
CA SER A 30 -3.13 11.28 9.76
C SER A 30 -2.71 9.80 9.67
N PRO A 31 -1.53 9.48 9.12
CA PRO A 31 -1.04 8.10 9.06
C PRO A 31 -0.88 7.47 10.44
N MET A 32 -0.61 8.27 11.48
CA MET A 32 -0.54 7.81 12.88
C MET A 32 -1.92 7.40 13.46
N ALA A 33 -3.02 7.81 12.83
CA ALA A 33 -4.37 7.43 13.23
C ALA A 33 -4.85 6.16 12.51
N LEU A 34 -4.10 5.69 11.51
CA LEU A 34 -4.42 4.47 10.78
C LEU A 34 -3.95 3.24 11.58
N PRO A 35 -4.66 2.11 11.47
CA PRO A 35 -4.22 0.86 12.09
C PRO A 35 -2.87 0.41 11.50
N PRO A 36 -2.08 -0.40 12.22
CA PRO A 36 -0.83 -0.93 11.66
C PRO A 36 -1.10 -1.76 10.40
N LEU A 37 -0.32 -1.50 9.34
CA LEU A 37 -0.52 -2.14 8.03
C LEU A 37 -0.44 -3.69 8.11
N GLY A 38 0.44 -4.21 8.97
CA GLY A 38 0.62 -5.65 9.19
C GLY A 38 -0.63 -6.38 9.73
N ASP A 39 -1.63 -5.67 10.24
CA ASP A 39 -2.91 -6.27 10.65
C ASP A 39 -3.83 -6.56 9.45
N SER A 40 -3.64 -5.83 8.34
CA SER A 40 -4.47 -5.95 7.14
C SER A 40 -3.78 -6.64 5.97
N VAL A 41 -2.45 -6.66 5.93
CA VAL A 41 -1.68 -7.37 4.90
C VAL A 41 -0.47 -8.06 5.51
N ASP A 42 -0.23 -9.29 5.07
CA ASP A 42 0.97 -10.03 5.43
C ASP A 42 2.22 -9.35 4.85
N MET A 43 3.06 -8.80 5.73
CA MET A 43 4.31 -8.15 5.33
C MET A 43 5.27 -9.12 4.65
N GLU A 44 5.24 -10.41 5.01
CA GLU A 44 6.01 -11.45 4.29
C GLU A 44 5.48 -11.67 2.86
N PHE A 45 4.18 -11.47 2.64
CA PHE A 45 3.60 -11.56 1.30
C PHE A 45 3.94 -10.31 0.46
N VAL A 46 3.97 -9.15 1.12
CA VAL A 46 4.46 -7.90 0.50
C VAL A 46 5.93 -8.05 0.12
N ASP A 47 6.79 -8.55 0.99
CA ASP A 47 8.21 -8.79 0.70
C ASP A 47 8.38 -9.71 -0.52
N GLN A 48 7.58 -10.78 -0.59
CA GLN A 48 7.55 -11.68 -1.75
C GLN A 48 7.21 -10.98 -3.08
N LEU A 49 6.48 -9.86 -3.08
CA LEU A 49 6.22 -9.07 -4.30
C LEU A 49 7.50 -8.45 -4.85
N PHE A 50 8.43 -8.08 -3.97
CA PHE A 50 9.69 -7.45 -4.33
C PHE A 50 10.77 -8.48 -4.69
N VAL A 51 10.58 -9.75 -4.34
CA VAL A 51 11.48 -10.84 -4.77
C VAL A 51 11.51 -10.93 -6.31
N PRO A 52 12.68 -10.79 -6.96
CA PRO A 52 12.80 -10.74 -8.43
C PRO A 52 12.27 -12.00 -9.12
N SER A 53 12.32 -13.15 -8.44
CA SER A 53 11.86 -14.45 -8.94
C SER A 53 10.35 -14.68 -8.82
N THR A 54 9.59 -13.72 -8.27
CA THR A 54 8.14 -13.88 -8.09
C THR A 54 7.36 -13.57 -9.37
N THR A 55 6.28 -14.33 -9.62
CA THR A 55 5.34 -14.07 -10.72
C THR A 55 4.26 -13.03 -10.33
N ILE A 56 4.18 -12.69 -9.04
CA ILE A 56 3.21 -11.73 -8.51
C ILE A 56 3.55 -10.33 -9.05
N ARG A 57 2.58 -9.70 -9.72
CA ARG A 57 2.74 -8.34 -10.26
C ARG A 57 2.16 -7.26 -9.35
N SER A 58 1.16 -7.62 -8.56
CA SER A 58 0.47 -6.73 -7.63
C SER A 58 -0.30 -7.51 -6.57
N ILE A 59 -0.48 -6.90 -5.40
CA ILE A 59 -1.27 -7.41 -4.28
C ILE A 59 -2.44 -6.45 -4.08
N ARG A 60 -3.65 -6.99 -3.87
CA ARG A 60 -4.81 -6.19 -3.50
C ARG A 60 -5.31 -6.61 -2.12
N PHE A 61 -5.48 -5.65 -1.23
CA PHE A 61 -6.00 -5.85 0.11
C PHE A 61 -6.84 -4.65 0.56
N SER A 62 -7.70 -4.86 1.55
CA SER A 62 -8.50 -3.78 2.12
C SER A 62 -7.83 -3.28 3.40
N TYR A 63 -7.64 -1.97 3.52
CA TYR A 63 -7.00 -1.34 4.66
C TYR A 63 -7.68 -0.02 4.99
N ALA A 64 -8.01 0.19 6.27
CA ALA A 64 -8.74 1.37 6.75
C ALA A 64 -10.04 1.68 5.97
N GLY A 65 -10.70 0.65 5.44
CA GLY A 65 -11.92 0.80 4.63
C GLY A 65 -11.69 1.20 3.17
N HIS A 66 -10.43 1.21 2.71
CA HIS A 66 -10.04 1.46 1.33
C HIS A 66 -9.49 0.20 0.67
N ASP A 67 -9.67 0.09 -0.64
CA ASP A 67 -9.06 -0.96 -1.44
C ASP A 67 -7.68 -0.50 -1.93
N ILE A 68 -6.64 -1.15 -1.41
CA ILE A 68 -5.25 -0.86 -1.74
C ILE A 68 -4.76 -1.86 -2.77
N VAL A 69 -4.22 -1.37 -3.87
CA VAL A 69 -3.53 -2.14 -4.90
C VAL A 69 -2.07 -1.75 -4.86
N LEU A 70 -1.25 -2.65 -4.34
CA LEU A 70 0.20 -2.53 -4.30
C LEU A 70 0.81 -3.18 -5.54
N ALA A 71 1.56 -2.44 -6.33
CA ALA A 71 2.41 -2.95 -7.40
C ALA A 71 3.88 -2.62 -7.08
N ARG A 72 4.82 -3.28 -7.78
CA ARG A 72 6.26 -3.08 -7.54
C ARG A 72 6.73 -1.62 -7.66
N ASP A 73 6.07 -0.85 -8.51
CA ASP A 73 6.44 0.53 -8.86
C ASP A 73 5.38 1.56 -8.40
N GLN A 74 4.16 1.13 -8.04
CA GLN A 74 3.11 2.06 -7.64
C GLN A 74 2.11 1.48 -6.64
N ILE A 75 1.52 2.39 -5.86
CA ILE A 75 0.40 2.14 -4.94
C ILE A 75 -0.82 2.83 -5.52
N ARG A 76 -1.97 2.16 -5.47
CA ARG A 76 -3.28 2.75 -5.77
C ARG A 76 -4.24 2.51 -4.62
N VAL A 77 -5.04 3.52 -4.32
CA VAL A 77 -6.06 3.54 -3.27
C VAL A 77 -7.40 3.86 -3.95
N HIS A 78 -8.44 3.09 -3.66
CA HIS A 78 -9.78 3.20 -4.27
C HIS A 78 -10.91 3.44 -3.25
#